data_AF-A0A968U4L7-F1
#
_entry.id   AF-A0A968U4L7-F1
#
_cell.length_a   1.000
_cell.length_b   1.000
_cell.length_c   1.000
_cell.angle_alpha   90.00
_cell.angle_beta   90.00
_cell.angle_gamma   90.00
#
_symmetry.space_group_name_H-M   'P 1'
#
loop_
_entity.id
_entity.type
_entity.pdbx_description
1 polymer ?
#
loop_
_entity_poly.entity_id
_entity_poly.type
_entity_poly.pdbx_seq_one_letter_code
_entity_poly.pdbx_strand_id
1 'polypeptide(L)'
;MNVHQEKLLPIQDREPMESAIPGLYTSALQPLPFAPPLDIRAFLLHRKQGNLLIYSVTEFDFNVPVVQSLGGITRQYLNHWHEAMFVSERVDVPLFCHERDREFVALMCLYRG
;
A
#
# COMPACT_ATOMS: atom_id res chain seq x y z
N MET A 1 33.70 -11.49 4.50
CA MET A 1 32.47 -12.16 4.03
C MET A 1 31.41 -11.94 5.11
N ASN A 2 30.60 -10.89 4.98
CA ASN A 2 29.47 -10.64 5.88
C ASN A 2 28.28 -10.30 4.99
N VAL A 3 27.43 -11.30 4.79
CA VAL A 3 26.15 -11.15 4.11
C VAL A 3 25.20 -10.60 5.15
N HIS A 4 24.64 -9.43 4.89
CA HIS A 4 23.60 -8.84 5.71
C HIS A 4 22.45 -9.85 5.85
N GLN A 5 22.20 -10.31 7.08
CA GLN A 5 20.93 -10.94 7.42
C GLN A 5 19.86 -9.86 7.26
N GLU A 6 19.14 -9.91 6.15
CA GLU A 6 17.80 -9.32 6.06
C GLU A 6 16.98 -9.93 7.19
N LYS A 7 16.78 -9.15 8.25
CA LYS A 7 15.89 -9.51 9.34
C LYS A 7 14.47 -9.48 8.78
N LEU A 8 14.03 -10.60 8.19
CA LEU A 8 12.63 -10.80 7.83
C LEU A 8 11.80 -10.57 9.10
N LEU A 9 11.06 -9.47 9.13
CA LEU A 9 10.04 -9.24 10.15
C LEU A 9 9.10 -10.45 10.15
N PRO A 10 8.67 -10.94 11.34
CA PRO A 10 7.75 -12.06 11.44
C PRO A 10 6.48 -11.77 10.61
N ILE A 11 5.89 -12.82 10.04
CA ILE A 11 4.76 -12.75 9.09
C ILE A 11 3.59 -11.91 9.66
N GLN A 12 3.40 -11.90 10.99
CA GLN A 12 2.38 -11.09 11.67
C GLN A 12 2.55 -9.58 11.49
N ASP A 13 3.78 -9.08 11.32
CA ASP A 13 4.04 -7.64 11.18
C ASP A 13 3.75 -7.14 9.76
N ARG A 14 3.44 -8.03 8.81
CA ARG A 14 3.14 -7.71 7.39
C ARG A 14 1.64 -7.69 7.09
N GLU A 15 0.83 -8.26 7.96
CA GLU A 15 -0.62 -8.39 7.78
C GLU A 15 -1.36 -7.10 8.14
N PRO A 16 -2.36 -6.67 7.35
CA PRO A 16 -3.21 -5.55 7.71
C PRO A 16 -3.92 -5.77 9.06
N MET A 17 -3.71 -4.86 10.01
CA MET A 17 -4.33 -4.89 11.33
C MET A 17 -5.42 -3.85 11.46
N GLU A 18 -6.56 -4.21 12.06
CA GLU A 18 -7.62 -3.24 12.34
C GLU A 18 -7.12 -2.18 13.33
N SER A 19 -7.36 -0.91 13.01
CA SER A 19 -7.01 0.23 13.85
C SER A 19 -8.05 0.47 14.94
N ALA A 20 -7.82 1.50 15.77
CA ALA A 20 -8.83 1.97 16.71
C ALA A 20 -10.10 2.54 16.03
N ILE A 21 -10.04 2.83 14.72
CA ILE A 21 -11.19 3.25 13.91
C ILE A 21 -11.79 1.99 13.27
N PRO A 22 -13.02 1.59 13.63
CA PRO A 22 -13.65 0.38 13.11
C PRO A 22 -13.70 0.36 11.58
N GLY A 23 -13.31 -0.77 10.99
CA GLY A 23 -13.26 -0.96 9.54
C GLY A 23 -12.08 -0.28 8.83
N LEU A 24 -11.17 0.38 9.56
CA LEU A 24 -9.92 0.89 8.99
C LEU A 24 -8.77 -0.04 9.40
N TYR A 25 -8.18 -0.71 8.43
CA TYR A 25 -7.03 -1.58 8.60
C TYR A 25 -5.77 -0.87 8.14
N THR A 26 -4.65 -1.21 8.75
CA THR A 26 -3.36 -0.56 8.52
C THR A 26 -2.32 -1.59 8.14
N SER A 27 -1.49 -1.29 7.13
CA SER A 27 -0.35 -2.14 6.77
C SER A 27 0.75 -2.12 7.83
N ALA A 28 1.79 -2.93 7.64
CA ALA A 28 3.08 -2.73 8.27
C ALA A 28 3.60 -1.29 8.09
N LEU A 29 4.46 -0.82 9.01
CA LEU A 29 5.31 0.34 8.72
C LEU A 29 6.34 -0.07 7.67
N GLN A 30 6.59 0.81 6.71
CA GLN A 30 7.64 0.68 5.73
C GLN A 30 8.54 1.92 5.79
N PRO A 31 9.86 1.76 6.02
CA PRO A 31 10.78 2.89 5.96
C PRO A 31 10.79 3.53 4.57
N LEU A 32 10.85 4.85 4.53
CA LEU A 32 10.91 5.58 3.28
C LEU A 32 12.32 5.45 2.68
N PRO A 33 12.49 4.90 1.45
CA PRO A 33 13.81 4.54 0.93
C PRO A 33 14.80 5.71 0.83
N PHE A 34 14.30 6.92 0.61
CA PHE A 34 15.09 8.14 0.45
C PHE A 34 15.09 9.05 1.69
N ALA A 35 14.35 8.69 2.74
CA ALA A 35 14.40 9.36 4.04
C ALA A 35 14.22 8.33 5.17
N PRO A 36 15.24 7.49 5.45
CA PRO A 36 15.12 6.34 6.35
C PRO A 36 14.59 6.60 7.77
N PRO A 37 14.72 7.80 8.37
CA PRO A 37 14.08 8.10 9.65
C PRO A 37 12.55 8.22 9.61
N LEU A 38 11.94 8.22 8.42
CA LEU A 38 10.50 8.34 8.22
C LEU A 38 9.91 6.99 7.80
N ASP A 39 8.79 6.62 8.41
CA ASP A 39 7.99 5.47 8.02
C ASP A 39 6.71 5.90 7.31
N ILE A 40 6.28 5.09 6.35
CA ILE A 40 5.01 5.19 5.63
C ILE A 40 4.18 3.93 5.87
N ARG A 41 2.86 4.01 5.64
CA ARG A 41 1.94 2.86 5.66
C ARG A 41 0.74 3.10 4.76
N ALA A 42 0.18 2.02 4.25
CA ALA A 42 -1.08 2.03 3.54
C ALA A 42 -2.25 1.66 4.45
N PHE A 43 -3.45 2.01 4.02
CA PHE A 43 -4.68 1.77 4.76
C PHE A 43 -5.69 1.05 3.88
N LEU A 44 -6.38 0.07 4.45
CA LEU A 44 -7.53 -0.58 3.83
C LEU A 44 -8.79 -0.15 4.57
N LEU A 45 -9.70 0.52 3.86
CA LEU A 45 -10.98 0.92 4.40
C LEU A 45 -12.05 -0.08 3.97
N HIS A 46 -12.56 -0.86 4.92
CA HIS A 46 -13.59 -1.89 4.73
C HIS A 46 -14.98 -1.25 4.70
N ARG A 47 -15.73 -1.49 3.61
CA ARG A 47 -17.01 -0.81 3.34
C ARG A 47 -17.97 -1.70 2.55
N LYS A 48 -19.27 -1.50 2.77
CA LYS A 48 -20.33 -2.22 2.03
C LYS A 48 -20.28 -2.02 0.50
N GLN A 49 -19.78 -0.87 0.04
CA GLN A 49 -19.67 -0.53 -1.39
C GLN A 49 -18.38 -1.06 -2.05
N GLY A 50 -17.58 -1.84 -1.31
CA GLY A 50 -16.27 -2.30 -1.74
C GLY A 50 -15.14 -1.59 -1.00
N ASN A 51 -14.06 -2.34 -0.75
CA ASN A 51 -12.96 -1.85 0.05
C ASN A 51 -12.03 -0.97 -0.76
N LEU A 52 -11.49 0.04 -0.09
CA LEU A 52 -10.57 1.00 -0.68
C LEU A 52 -9.18 0.78 -0.10
N LEU A 53 -8.19 0.67 -0.98
CA LEU A 53 -6.80 0.85 -0.61
C LEU A 53 -6.46 2.34 -0.71
N ILE A 54 -5.89 2.89 0.35
CA ILE A 54 -5.47 4.29 0.41
C ILE A 54 -3.97 4.30 0.67
N TYR A 55 -3.25 5.10 -0.10
CA TYR A 55 -1.78 5.11 -0.16
C TYR A 55 -1.20 3.85 -0.82
N SER A 56 0.09 3.88 -1.15
CA SER A 56 0.83 2.73 -1.68
C SER A 56 2.11 2.48 -0.89
N VAL A 57 2.39 1.21 -0.59
CA VAL A 57 3.66 0.74 -0.04
C VAL A 57 4.08 -0.51 -0.82
N THR A 58 5.38 -0.77 -0.94
CA THR A 58 5.89 -1.88 -1.78
C THR A 58 5.63 -3.24 -1.16
N GLU A 59 5.64 -3.34 0.17
CA GLU A 59 5.50 -4.59 0.91
C GLU A 59 4.04 -4.93 1.29
N PHE A 60 3.05 -4.24 0.71
CA PHE A 60 1.66 -4.63 0.91
C PHE A 60 1.38 -5.89 0.08
N ASP A 61 1.16 -7.01 0.76
CA ASP A 61 0.69 -8.22 0.09
C ASP A 61 -0.84 -8.20 0.05
N PHE A 62 -1.40 -8.13 -1.15
CA PHE A 62 -2.83 -8.04 -1.42
C PHE A 62 -3.52 -9.42 -1.42
N ASN A 63 -2.73 -10.49 -1.46
CA ASN A 63 -3.20 -11.87 -1.41
C ASN A 63 -3.27 -12.43 0.00
N VAL A 64 -3.05 -11.57 1.00
CA VAL A 64 -3.12 -12.02 2.38
C VAL A 64 -4.54 -12.42 2.78
N PRO A 65 -4.71 -13.49 3.59
CA PRO A 65 -6.01 -14.02 3.94
C PRO A 65 -6.97 -12.99 4.55
N VAL A 66 -6.45 -12.02 5.32
CA VAL A 66 -7.30 -10.99 5.94
C VAL A 66 -7.99 -10.13 4.89
N VAL A 67 -7.27 -9.63 3.87
CA VAL A 67 -7.85 -8.79 2.80
C VAL A 67 -8.91 -9.57 2.02
N GLN A 68 -8.63 -10.84 1.71
CA GLN A 68 -9.57 -11.71 0.99
C GLN A 68 -10.83 -11.99 1.82
N SER A 69 -10.68 -12.27 3.12
CA SER A 69 -11.83 -12.47 4.02
C SER A 69 -12.70 -11.24 4.19
N LEU A 70 -12.14 -10.04 3.96
CA LEU A 70 -12.87 -8.76 3.94
C LEU A 70 -13.51 -8.45 2.59
N GLY A 71 -13.37 -9.34 1.59
CA GLY A 71 -13.95 -9.17 0.26
C GLY A 71 -13.04 -8.51 -0.77
N GLY A 72 -11.72 -8.50 -0.53
CA GLY A 72 -10.72 -7.98 -1.48
C GLY A 72 -10.71 -6.46 -1.55
N ILE A 73 -9.97 -5.91 -2.51
CA ILE A 73 -9.89 -4.47 -2.78
C ILE A 73 -10.66 -4.19 -4.07
N THR A 74 -11.36 -3.06 -4.12
CA THR A 74 -12.13 -2.66 -5.31
C THR A 74 -11.56 -1.45 -6.03
N ARG A 75 -10.84 -0.57 -5.31
CA ARG A 75 -10.23 0.65 -5.83
C ARG A 75 -9.02 1.04 -4.99
N GLN A 76 -8.05 1.69 -5.61
CA GLN A 76 -6.91 2.30 -4.94
C GLN A 76 -6.94 3.82 -5.09
N TYR A 77 -6.61 4.55 -4.03
CA TYR A 77 -6.53 6.01 -4.01
C TYR A 77 -5.14 6.44 -3.53
N LEU A 78 -4.48 7.31 -4.30
CA LEU A 78 -3.26 8.00 -3.89
C LEU A 78 -3.61 9.37 -3.29
N ASN A 79 -2.97 9.74 -2.18
CA ASN A 79 -3.16 11.09 -1.63
C ASN A 79 -2.29 12.11 -2.37
N HIS A 80 -1.09 11.71 -2.80
CA HIS A 80 -0.17 12.55 -3.57
C HIS A 80 0.64 11.76 -4.61
N TRP A 81 1.09 12.41 -5.69
CA TRP A 81 1.77 11.75 -6.81
C TRP A 81 3.01 10.94 -6.43
N HIS A 82 3.77 11.36 -5.40
CA HIS A 82 4.96 10.62 -4.93
C HIS A 82 4.63 9.18 -4.54
N GLU A 83 3.39 8.89 -4.14
CA GLU A 83 2.96 7.54 -3.78
C GLU A 83 2.90 6.59 -4.98
N ALA A 84 2.84 7.12 -6.21
CA ALA A 84 2.96 6.32 -7.42
C ALA A 84 4.29 5.55 -7.49
N MET A 85 5.32 6.05 -6.80
CA MET A 85 6.60 5.36 -6.59
C MET A 85 6.48 4.07 -5.77
N PHE A 86 5.32 3.72 -5.23
CA PHE A 86 5.12 2.50 -4.46
C PHE A 86 3.94 1.67 -4.93
N VAL A 87 3.23 2.11 -5.98
CA VAL A 87 2.15 1.33 -6.60
C VAL A 87 2.70 -0.01 -7.08
N SER A 88 1.99 -1.08 -6.74
CA SER A 88 2.38 -2.46 -7.05
C SER A 88 1.48 -3.01 -8.15
N GLU A 89 2.08 -3.67 -9.15
CA GLU A 89 1.35 -4.38 -10.21
C GLU A 89 0.52 -5.55 -9.67
N ARG A 90 0.77 -5.97 -8.42
CA ARG A 90 -0.05 -6.98 -7.73
C ARG A 90 -1.44 -6.44 -7.35
N VAL A 91 -1.66 -5.12 -7.44
CA VAL A 91 -2.95 -4.46 -7.25
C VAL A 91 -3.59 -4.23 -8.61
N ASP A 92 -4.36 -5.20 -9.08
CA ASP A 92 -5.09 -5.07 -10.33
C ASP A 92 -6.50 -4.49 -10.09
N VAL A 93 -6.55 -3.26 -9.59
CA VAL A 93 -7.80 -2.50 -9.43
C VAL A 93 -7.65 -1.08 -9.97
N PRO A 94 -8.76 -0.39 -10.29
CA PRO A 94 -8.66 1.00 -10.74
C PRO A 94 -7.95 1.91 -9.73
N LEU A 95 -6.93 2.62 -10.21
CA LEU A 95 -6.14 3.61 -9.48
C LEU A 95 -6.72 5.01 -9.66
N PHE A 96 -6.97 5.70 -8.56
CA PHE A 96 -7.46 7.08 -8.52
C PHE A 96 -6.42 7.98 -7.86
N CYS A 97 -6.29 9.19 -8.38
CA CYS A 97 -5.48 10.26 -7.81
C CYS A 97 -6.21 11.60 -7.99
N HIS A 98 -5.71 12.64 -7.34
CA HIS A 98 -6.20 13.99 -7.56
C HIS A 98 -5.85 14.46 -8.99
N GLU A 99 -6.73 15.22 -9.67
CA GLU A 99 -6.53 15.61 -11.08
C GLU A 99 -5.21 16.37 -11.31
N ARG A 100 -4.81 17.22 -10.35
CA ARG A 100 -3.53 17.96 -10.41
C ARG A 100 -2.29 17.06 -10.36
N ASP A 101 -2.43 15.83 -9.86
CA ASP A 101 -1.34 14.86 -9.73
C ASP A 101 -1.32 13.88 -10.90
N ARG A 102 -2.34 13.90 -11.77
CA ARG A 102 -2.56 12.90 -12.82
C ARG A 102 -1.38 12.72 -13.76
N GLU A 103 -0.79 13.82 -14.25
CA GLU A 103 0.34 13.75 -15.17
C GLU A 103 1.57 13.12 -14.52
N PHE A 104 1.87 13.49 -13.27
CA PHE A 104 3.01 12.95 -12.51
C PHE A 104 2.79 11.48 -12.12
N VAL A 105 1.57 11.11 -11.73
CA VAL A 105 1.21 9.71 -11.45
C VAL A 105 1.37 8.86 -12.71
N ALA A 106 0.83 9.31 -13.85
CA ALA A 106 0.97 8.60 -15.11
C ALA A 106 2.44 8.42 -15.50
N LEU A 107 3.25 9.49 -15.38
CA LEU A 107 4.68 9.45 -15.65
C LEU A 107 5.38 8.40 -14.76
N MET A 108 5.12 8.42 -13.45
CA MET A 108 5.74 7.49 -12.50
C MET A 108 5.33 6.04 -12.71
N CYS A 109 4.07 5.77 -13.08
CA CYS A 109 3.62 4.42 -13.39
C CYS A 109 4.25 3.89 -14.70
N LEU A 110 4.49 4.75 -15.69
CA LEU A 110 5.11 4.35 -16.96
C LEU A 110 6.59 3.99 -16.82
N TYR A 111 7.33 4.65 -15.92
CA TYR A 111 8.76 4.36 -15.68
C TYR A 111 9.03 3.04 -14.92
N ARG A 112 7.98 2.25 -14.64
CA ARG A 112 8.10 0.96 -13.95
C ARG A 112 8.00 -0.27 -14.87
N GLY A 113 7.72 -0.07 -16.16
CA GLY A 113 7.67 -1.11 -17.19
C GLY A 113 9.03 -1.47 -17.78
#